data_AF-A0A382MKS0-F1
#
_entry.id   AF-A0A382MKS0-F1
#
_cell.length_a   1.000
_cell.length_b   1.000
_cell.length_c   1.000
_cell.angle_alpha   90.00
_cell.angle_beta   90.00
_cell.angle_gamma   90.00
#
_symmetry.space_group_name_H-M   'P 1'
#
loop_
_entity.id
_entity.type
_entity.pdbx_description
1 polymer ?
#
loop_
_entity_poly.entity_id
_entity_poly.type
_entity_poly.pdbx_seq_one_letter_code
_entity_poly.pdbx_strand_id
1 'polypeptide(L)'
;MGSETGKRVVVTGMGVASSLGCEVETLWQNIIAGQCGIDRVRSFDISDFACQIAAEVKDFDPTPAFPNAKEVRRADRFTQLGIYAGWKALEDSGMNLEELDRDQIGSFIGSGIGGLGTQEAQHTVLTNRGPGRMSPFTIPMLILNMASGVFSIYYGLRGPNMATCSACATSTHALGEA
;
A
#
# COMPACT_ATOMS: atom_id res chain seq x y z
N MET A 1 19.07 4.18 -35.53
CA MET A 1 20.17 4.11 -34.54
C MET A 1 19.54 3.81 -33.20
N GLY A 2 19.43 2.53 -32.85
CA GLY A 2 18.82 2.10 -31.60
C GLY A 2 19.77 2.38 -30.45
N SER A 3 19.28 3.02 -29.39
CA SER A 3 20.04 3.23 -28.16
C SER A 3 20.20 1.88 -27.45
N GLU A 4 21.36 1.25 -27.60
CA GLU A 4 21.84 0.18 -26.72
C GLU A 4 22.13 0.75 -25.32
N THR A 5 21.12 0.90 -24.46
CA THR A 5 21.33 1.02 -23.00
C THR A 5 20.12 0.54 -22.19
N GLY A 6 19.38 -0.47 -22.64
CA GLY A 6 18.38 -1.13 -21.79
C GLY A 6 19.10 -1.92 -20.69
N LYS A 7 19.29 -1.33 -19.50
CA LYS A 7 19.72 -2.10 -18.32
C LYS A 7 18.71 -3.24 -18.14
N ARG A 8 19.20 -4.47 -17.99
CA ARG A 8 18.34 -5.60 -17.66
C ARG A 8 17.77 -5.39 -16.25
N VAL A 9 16.45 -5.45 -16.14
CA VAL A 9 15.73 -5.38 -14.86
C VAL A 9 15.34 -6.79 -14.45
N VAL A 10 15.46 -7.11 -13.17
CA VAL A 10 15.08 -8.40 -12.58
C VAL A 10 14.25 -8.14 -11.32
N VAL A 11 13.34 -9.07 -11.01
CA VAL A 11 12.59 -9.05 -9.74
C VAL A 11 13.40 -9.83 -8.72
N THR A 12 13.81 -9.17 -7.64
CA THR A 12 14.65 -9.77 -6.59
C THR A 12 13.88 -10.09 -5.32
N GLY A 13 12.74 -9.44 -5.08
CA GLY A 13 11.90 -9.71 -3.91
C GLY A 13 10.43 -9.37 -4.19
N MET A 14 9.54 -10.04 -3.47
CA MET A 14 8.10 -9.89 -3.56
C MET A 14 7.48 -9.75 -2.17
N GLY A 15 6.37 -9.03 -2.10
CA GLY A 15 5.62 -8.88 -0.85
C GLY A 15 4.15 -8.61 -1.15
N VAL A 16 3.27 -9.02 -0.24
CA VAL A 16 1.83 -8.98 -0.48
C VAL A 16 1.03 -8.78 0.79
N ALA A 17 -0.13 -8.13 0.65
CA ALA A 17 -1.20 -8.17 1.63
C ALA A 17 -2.51 -8.43 0.87
N SER A 18 -3.02 -9.67 0.97
CA SER A 18 -4.17 -10.16 0.20
C SER A 18 -5.17 -10.89 1.10
N SER A 19 -6.41 -10.99 0.65
CA SER A 19 -7.45 -11.81 1.30
C SER A 19 -7.11 -13.31 1.35
N LEU A 20 -6.13 -13.74 0.54
CA LEU A 20 -5.60 -15.10 0.52
C LEU A 20 -4.27 -15.25 1.28
N GLY A 21 -3.77 -14.20 1.93
CA GLY A 21 -2.55 -14.26 2.73
C GLY A 21 -1.72 -12.98 2.66
N CYS A 22 -0.92 -12.76 3.70
CA CYS A 22 0.05 -11.67 3.83
C CYS A 22 1.50 -12.11 3.61
N GLU A 23 1.71 -13.39 3.26
CA GLU A 23 3.01 -13.96 2.92
C GLU A 23 2.92 -14.54 1.51
N VAL A 24 3.98 -14.40 0.71
CA VAL A 24 4.00 -14.80 -0.72
C VAL A 24 3.74 -16.29 -0.86
N GLU A 25 4.39 -17.12 -0.05
CA GLU A 25 4.22 -18.57 -0.04
C GLU A 25 2.78 -18.95 0.32
N THR A 26 2.21 -18.29 1.33
CA THR A 26 0.82 -18.56 1.77
C THR A 26 -0.18 -18.19 0.69
N LEU A 27 -0.01 -17.01 0.08
CA LEU A 27 -0.83 -16.58 -1.05
C LEU A 27 -0.74 -17.60 -2.20
N TRP A 28 0.48 -17.99 -2.57
CA TRP A 28 0.71 -18.90 -3.69
C TRP A 28 0.10 -20.28 -3.46
N GLN A 29 0.28 -20.85 -2.27
CA GLN A 29 -0.32 -22.13 -1.89
C GLN A 29 -1.85 -22.07 -1.93
N ASN A 30 -2.44 -20.99 -1.41
CA ASN A 30 -3.88 -20.79 -1.41
C ASN A 30 -4.45 -20.63 -2.83
N ILE A 31 -3.74 -19.93 -3.72
CA ILE A 31 -4.12 -19.81 -5.14
C ILE A 31 -4.08 -21.20 -5.81
N ILE A 32 -2.99 -21.96 -5.65
CA ILE A 32 -2.87 -23.30 -6.24
C ILE A 32 -3.97 -24.24 -5.72
N ALA A 33 -4.29 -24.14 -4.44
CA ALA A 33 -5.33 -24.94 -3.80
C ALA A 33 -6.77 -24.48 -4.13
N GLY A 34 -6.93 -23.46 -4.98
CA GLY A 34 -8.25 -22.95 -5.38
C GLY A 34 -9.05 -22.30 -4.26
N GLN A 35 -8.37 -21.76 -3.24
CA GLN A 35 -9.03 -21.08 -2.12
C GLN A 35 -9.67 -19.76 -2.58
N CYS A 36 -10.81 -19.42 -2.00
CA CYS A 36 -11.54 -18.19 -2.29
C CYS A 36 -11.46 -17.22 -1.10
N GLY A 37 -10.94 -16.02 -1.33
CA GLY A 37 -10.83 -14.97 -0.31
C GLY A 37 -12.11 -14.14 -0.12
N ILE A 38 -13.15 -14.38 -0.92
CA ILE A 38 -14.42 -13.65 -0.85
C ILE A 38 -15.24 -14.18 0.33
N ASP A 39 -15.73 -13.27 1.16
CA ASP A 39 -16.56 -13.55 2.33
C ASP A 39 -17.58 -12.41 2.53
N ARG A 40 -18.49 -12.57 3.49
CA ARG A 40 -19.36 -11.48 3.95
C ARG A 40 -18.49 -10.36 4.54
N VAL A 41 -18.75 -9.12 4.14
CA VAL A 41 -18.04 -7.93 4.65
C VAL A 41 -18.19 -7.85 6.17
N ARG A 42 -17.10 -7.55 6.88
CA ARG A 42 -17.10 -7.38 8.35
C ARG A 42 -16.54 -6.04 8.80
N SER A 43 -15.95 -5.27 7.89
CA SER A 43 -15.32 -3.98 8.22
C SER A 43 -16.30 -2.84 8.53
N PHE A 44 -17.56 -2.94 8.12
CA PHE A 44 -18.63 -1.97 8.41
C PHE A 44 -20.01 -2.62 8.31
N ASP A 45 -21.06 -1.89 8.71
CA ASP A 45 -22.45 -2.37 8.61
C ASP A 45 -22.92 -2.36 7.15
N ILE A 46 -23.28 -3.54 6.65
CA ILE A 46 -23.68 -3.77 5.26
C ILE A 46 -25.18 -4.03 5.07
N SER A 47 -25.99 -3.87 6.13
CA SER A 47 -27.40 -4.24 6.13
C SER A 47 -28.21 -3.58 5.00
N ASP A 48 -27.92 -2.33 4.69
CA ASP A 48 -28.60 -1.55 3.64
C ASP A 48 -27.94 -1.65 2.24
N PHE A 49 -26.83 -2.38 2.11
CA PHE A 49 -26.08 -2.47 0.85
C PHE A 49 -26.56 -3.64 -0.01
N ALA A 50 -26.75 -3.39 -1.31
CA ALA A 50 -27.12 -4.43 -2.28
C ALA A 50 -26.04 -5.52 -2.44
N CYS A 51 -24.76 -5.13 -2.34
CA CYS A 51 -23.63 -6.07 -2.29
C CYS A 51 -23.15 -6.21 -0.85
N GLN A 52 -23.07 -7.45 -0.36
CA GLN A 52 -22.71 -7.77 1.03
C GLN A 52 -21.44 -8.62 1.16
N ILE A 53 -20.70 -8.80 0.06
CA ILE A 53 -19.49 -9.64 0.00
C ILE A 53 -18.30 -8.83 -0.49
N ALA A 54 -17.12 -9.15 0.02
CA ALA A 54 -15.84 -8.59 -0.44
C ALA A 54 -14.69 -9.54 -0.14
N ALA A 55 -13.52 -9.25 -0.70
CA ALA A 55 -12.28 -9.95 -0.41
C ALA A 55 -11.44 -9.12 0.58
N GLU A 56 -11.79 -9.15 1.86
CA GLU A 56 -11.08 -8.41 2.90
C GLU A 56 -9.74 -9.08 3.24
N VAL A 57 -8.68 -8.29 3.46
CA VAL A 57 -7.43 -8.80 4.08
C VAL A 57 -7.71 -9.10 5.56
N LYS A 58 -7.68 -10.39 5.92
CA LYS A 58 -7.97 -10.92 7.27
C LYS A 58 -6.70 -10.96 8.12
N ASP A 59 -6.85 -10.84 9.44
CA ASP A 59 -5.77 -10.97 10.43
C ASP A 59 -4.50 -10.15 10.11
N PHE A 60 -4.71 -8.94 9.57
CA PHE A 60 -3.65 -8.06 9.09
C PHE A 60 -3.05 -7.21 10.22
N ASP A 61 -1.75 -7.39 10.48
CA ASP A 61 -0.95 -6.52 11.35
C ASP A 61 0.12 -5.76 10.54
N PRO A 62 -0.05 -4.44 10.30
CA PRO A 62 0.96 -3.64 9.62
C PRO A 62 2.13 -3.24 10.52
N THR A 63 2.03 -3.41 11.84
CA THR A 63 2.95 -2.80 12.83
C THR A 63 4.44 -3.04 12.56
N PRO A 64 4.88 -4.25 12.17
CA PRO A 64 6.30 -4.52 11.89
C PRO A 64 6.90 -3.68 10.76
N ALA A 65 6.07 -3.22 9.81
CA ALA A 65 6.50 -2.43 8.67
C ALA A 65 6.58 -0.91 8.97
N PHE A 66 6.37 -0.49 10.22
CA PHE A 66 6.33 0.91 10.61
C PHE A 66 7.35 1.21 11.72
N PRO A 67 7.89 2.45 11.78
CA PRO A 67 8.82 2.84 12.84
C PRO A 67 8.23 2.77 14.25
N ASN A 68 6.91 2.98 14.39
CA ASN A 68 6.19 2.91 15.66
C ASN A 68 4.66 2.93 15.46
N ALA A 69 3.90 2.59 16.51
CA ALA A 69 2.43 2.55 16.49
C ALA A 69 1.74 3.91 16.27
N LYS A 70 2.45 5.04 16.42
CA LYS A 70 1.89 6.37 16.13
C LYS A 70 1.82 6.59 14.62
N GLU A 71 2.84 6.14 13.89
CA GLU A 71 2.88 6.22 12.43
C GLU A 71 1.85 5.27 11.79
N VAL A 72 1.64 4.07 12.35
CA VAL A 72 0.56 3.16 11.91
C VAL A 72 -0.81 3.86 11.94
N ARG A 73 -1.11 4.59 13.03
CA ARG A 73 -2.38 5.32 13.20
C ARG A 73 -2.51 6.57 12.33
N ARG A 74 -1.41 7.04 11.74
CA ARG A 74 -1.34 8.18 10.83
C ARG A 74 -1.27 7.75 9.36
N ALA A 75 -1.51 6.47 9.09
CA ALA A 75 -1.66 5.91 7.76
C ALA A 75 -3.09 5.43 7.56
N ASP A 76 -3.69 5.77 6.41
CA ASP A 76 -4.91 5.10 5.97
C ASP A 76 -4.62 3.63 5.65
N ARG A 77 -5.67 2.80 5.62
CA ARG A 77 -5.55 1.36 5.35
C ARG A 77 -4.85 1.06 4.03
N PHE A 78 -5.06 1.86 2.97
CA PHE A 78 -4.34 1.62 1.70
C PHE A 78 -2.82 1.82 1.86
N THR A 79 -2.41 2.83 2.62
CA THR A 79 -1.01 3.13 2.93
C THR A 79 -0.40 2.02 3.78
N GLN A 80 -1.13 1.52 4.79
CA GLN A 80 -0.70 0.39 5.60
C GLN A 80 -0.44 -0.87 4.77
N LEU A 81 -1.36 -1.21 3.85
CA LEU A 81 -1.21 -2.35 2.95
C LEU A 81 0.00 -2.19 2.01
N GLY A 82 0.15 -1.00 1.41
CA GLY A 82 1.26 -0.71 0.50
C GLY A 82 2.62 -0.77 1.18
N ILE A 83 2.75 -0.20 2.37
CA ILE A 83 3.99 -0.22 3.17
C ILE A 83 4.32 -1.63 3.62
N TYR A 84 3.33 -2.38 4.11
CA TYR A 84 3.54 -3.76 4.53
C TYR A 84 4.04 -4.63 3.37
N ALA A 85 3.38 -4.55 2.20
CA ALA A 85 3.81 -5.30 1.02
C ALA A 85 5.21 -4.88 0.53
N GLY A 86 5.51 -3.57 0.53
CA GLY A 86 6.84 -3.07 0.17
C GLY A 86 7.93 -3.53 1.15
N TRP A 87 7.62 -3.56 2.45
CA TRP A 87 8.54 -4.02 3.49
C TRP A 87 8.87 -5.50 3.33
N LYS A 88 7.84 -6.35 3.15
CA LYS A 88 8.02 -7.77 2.86
C LYS A 88 8.86 -7.99 1.59
N ALA A 89 8.67 -7.18 0.56
CA ALA A 89 9.47 -7.25 -0.66
C ALA A 89 10.94 -6.85 -0.42
N LEU A 90 11.20 -5.84 0.42
CA LEU A 90 12.56 -5.49 0.84
C LEU A 90 13.22 -6.63 1.62
N GLU A 91 12.51 -7.27 2.55
CA GLU A 91 13.02 -8.43 3.29
C GLU A 91 13.34 -9.61 2.36
N ASP A 92 12.40 -9.98 1.50
CA ASP A 92 12.54 -11.10 0.55
C ASP A 92 13.71 -10.87 -0.44
N SER A 93 13.95 -9.61 -0.81
CA SER A 93 15.06 -9.26 -1.71
C SER A 93 16.46 -9.48 -1.10
N GLY A 94 16.55 -9.60 0.22
CA GLY A 94 17.84 -9.68 0.92
C GLY A 94 18.68 -8.41 0.83
N MET A 95 18.12 -7.27 0.41
CA MET A 95 18.85 -6.01 0.30
C MET A 95 19.26 -5.48 1.69
N ASN A 96 20.56 -5.30 1.89
CA ASN A 96 21.07 -4.54 3.04
C ASN A 96 21.12 -3.04 2.69
N LEU A 97 20.09 -2.29 3.10
CA LEU A 97 20.01 -0.83 2.85
C LEU A 97 21.11 0.00 3.53
N GLU A 98 21.91 -0.57 4.43
CA GLU A 98 23.07 0.10 5.03
C GLU A 98 24.31 0.07 4.12
N GLU A 99 24.39 -0.92 3.21
CA GLU A 99 25.52 -1.12 2.30
C GLU A 99 25.27 -0.55 0.89
N LEU A 100 24.03 -0.17 0.59
CA LEU A 100 23.62 0.33 -0.71
C LEU A 100 23.54 1.86 -0.75
N ASP A 101 23.81 2.43 -1.93
CA ASP A 101 23.57 3.85 -2.18
C ASP A 101 22.06 4.14 -2.27
N ARG A 102 21.52 4.71 -1.19
CA ARG A 102 20.09 5.07 -1.07
C ARG A 102 19.63 6.12 -2.07
N ASP A 103 20.53 6.89 -2.68
CA ASP A 103 20.18 7.85 -3.74
C ASP A 103 19.86 7.14 -5.08
N GLN A 104 20.23 5.86 -5.20
CA GLN A 104 19.90 5.01 -6.36
C GLN A 104 18.67 4.13 -6.15
N ILE A 105 18.02 4.21 -4.98
CA ILE A 105 16.84 3.38 -4.66
C ILE A 105 15.61 4.28 -4.59
N GLY A 106 14.69 4.08 -5.55
CA GLY A 106 13.43 4.80 -5.64
C GLY A 106 12.26 4.06 -4.98
N SER A 107 11.09 4.71 -4.96
CA SER A 107 9.82 4.15 -4.49
C SER A 107 8.69 4.52 -5.44
N PHE A 108 7.97 3.52 -5.94
CA PHE A 108 6.88 3.66 -6.90
C PHE A 108 5.66 2.87 -6.42
N ILE A 109 4.90 3.44 -5.48
CA ILE A 109 3.70 2.80 -4.91
C ILE A 109 2.47 3.62 -5.29
N GLY A 110 1.66 3.10 -6.21
CA GLY A 110 0.41 3.73 -6.67
C GLY A 110 -0.82 3.29 -5.88
N SER A 111 -1.87 4.10 -5.93
CA SER A 111 -3.21 3.74 -5.44
C SER A 111 -4.28 4.39 -6.31
N GLY A 112 -5.31 3.62 -6.70
CA GLY A 112 -6.36 4.10 -7.59
C GLY A 112 -7.31 5.11 -6.94
N ILE A 113 -7.56 4.99 -5.63
CA ILE A 113 -8.53 5.84 -4.89
C ILE A 113 -7.96 6.48 -3.63
N GLY A 114 -6.72 6.14 -3.23
CA GLY A 114 -6.11 6.67 -2.01
C GLY A 114 -6.89 6.31 -0.74
N GLY A 115 -6.87 7.23 0.22
CA GLY A 115 -7.42 7.03 1.57
C GLY A 115 -8.92 7.31 1.66
N LEU A 116 -9.74 6.50 1.00
CA LEU A 116 -11.19 6.69 0.96
C LEU A 116 -11.83 6.60 2.36
N GLY A 117 -11.34 5.70 3.22
CA GLY A 117 -11.83 5.60 4.61
C GLY A 117 -11.54 6.86 5.42
N THR A 118 -10.34 7.43 5.27
CA THR A 118 -10.00 8.74 5.83
C THR A 118 -10.91 9.83 5.27
N GLN A 119 -11.17 9.85 3.96
CA GLN A 119 -12.04 10.83 3.33
C GLN A 119 -13.44 10.83 3.95
N GLU A 120 -14.06 9.66 4.05
CA GLU A 120 -15.40 9.48 4.62
C GLU A 120 -15.46 9.95 6.08
N ALA A 121 -14.49 9.51 6.90
CA ALA A 121 -14.44 9.87 8.31
C ALA A 121 -14.26 11.39 8.51
N GLN A 122 -13.35 12.01 7.76
CA GLN A 122 -13.08 13.44 7.89
C GLN A 122 -14.17 14.31 7.27
N HIS A 123 -14.84 13.84 6.21
CA HIS A 123 -16.03 14.51 5.66
C HIS A 123 -17.18 14.51 6.68
N THR A 124 -17.41 13.39 7.36
CA THR A 124 -18.41 13.30 8.44
C THR A 124 -18.11 14.27 9.58
N VAL A 125 -16.84 14.40 9.98
CA VAL A 125 -16.41 15.38 10.98
C VAL A 125 -16.67 16.81 10.50
N LEU A 126 -16.32 17.13 9.25
CA LEU A 126 -16.54 18.45 8.67
C LEU A 126 -18.02 18.84 8.71
N THR A 127 -18.90 17.97 8.23
CA THR A 127 -20.35 18.22 8.14
C THR A 127 -20.99 18.35 9.52
N ASN A 128 -20.60 17.50 10.48
CA ASN A 128 -21.25 17.47 11.80
C ASN A 128 -20.64 18.42 12.82
N ARG A 129 -19.36 18.78 12.69
CA ARG A 129 -18.59 19.50 13.73
C ARG A 129 -17.81 20.69 13.20
N GLY A 130 -17.82 20.94 11.89
CA GLY A 130 -17.16 22.07 11.25
C GLY A 130 -15.65 21.87 11.00
N PRO A 131 -15.06 22.76 10.19
CA PRO A 131 -13.69 22.61 9.68
C PRO A 131 -12.62 22.64 10.77
N GLY A 132 -12.83 23.39 11.87
CA GLY A 132 -11.88 23.49 12.98
C GLY A 132 -11.69 22.17 13.76
N ARG A 133 -12.48 21.12 13.48
CA ARG A 133 -12.38 19.81 14.12
C ARG A 133 -11.75 18.74 13.24
N MET A 134 -11.45 19.05 11.99
CA MET A 134 -10.79 18.10 11.09
C MET A 134 -9.37 17.78 11.56
N SER A 135 -8.92 16.56 11.29
CA SER A 135 -7.57 16.12 11.60
C SER A 135 -6.56 16.91 10.76
N PRO A 136 -5.45 17.40 11.34
CA PRO A 136 -4.35 17.95 10.57
C PRO A 136 -3.68 16.90 9.67
N PHE A 137 -3.92 15.60 9.93
CA PHE A 137 -3.41 14.49 9.12
C PHE A 137 -4.37 14.09 7.98
N THR A 138 -5.49 14.80 7.78
CA THR A 138 -6.46 14.47 6.73
C THR A 138 -5.78 14.35 5.36
N ILE A 139 -5.04 15.38 4.94
CA ILE A 139 -4.41 15.39 3.61
C ILE A 139 -3.30 14.32 3.50
N PRO A 140 -2.35 14.21 4.45
CA PRO A 140 -1.33 13.14 4.41
C PRO A 140 -1.87 11.71 4.55
N MET A 141 -3.07 11.50 5.06
CA MET A 141 -3.68 10.17 5.11
C MET A 141 -4.53 9.89 3.85
N LEU A 142 -4.97 10.92 3.14
CA LEU A 142 -5.89 10.82 2.01
C LEU A 142 -5.16 10.62 0.67
N ILE A 143 -4.15 11.44 0.38
CA ILE A 143 -3.59 11.55 -0.96
C ILE A 143 -2.78 10.29 -1.34
N LEU A 144 -3.02 9.77 -2.55
CA LEU A 144 -2.55 8.44 -2.98
C LEU A 144 -1.03 8.26 -2.94
N ASN A 145 -0.25 9.33 -3.13
CA ASN A 145 1.21 9.26 -3.14
C ASN A 145 1.82 9.04 -1.76
N MET A 146 1.01 9.04 -0.71
CA MET A 146 1.51 8.89 0.66
C MET A 146 2.03 7.49 0.95
N ALA A 147 1.51 6.45 0.28
CA ALA A 147 2.08 5.11 0.37
C ALA A 147 3.56 5.12 -0.06
N SER A 148 3.87 5.69 -1.23
CA SER A 148 5.25 5.81 -1.71
C SER A 148 6.08 6.80 -0.90
N GLY A 149 5.47 7.93 -0.52
CA GLY A 149 6.09 9.00 0.25
C GLY A 149 6.62 8.52 1.61
N VAL A 150 5.74 7.97 2.45
CA VAL A 150 6.18 7.55 3.79
C VAL A 150 7.00 6.27 3.77
N PHE A 151 6.78 5.38 2.78
CA PHE A 151 7.65 4.21 2.61
C PHE A 151 9.10 4.63 2.36
N SER A 152 9.31 5.56 1.42
CA SER A 152 10.63 6.17 1.18
C SER A 152 11.20 6.85 2.42
N ILE A 153 10.39 7.52 3.24
CA ILE A 153 10.84 8.12 4.51
C ILE A 153 11.27 7.05 5.51
N TYR A 154 10.45 6.02 5.73
CA TYR A 154 10.68 4.99 6.77
C TYR A 154 11.89 4.10 6.45
N TYR A 155 12.12 3.82 5.17
CA TYR A 155 13.25 3.00 4.71
C TYR A 155 14.42 3.84 4.17
N GLY A 156 14.31 5.17 4.20
CA GLY A 156 15.32 6.14 3.79
C GLY A 156 15.74 5.99 2.32
N LEU A 157 14.79 5.74 1.43
CA LEU A 157 15.00 5.64 -0.02
C LEU A 157 14.97 7.05 -0.61
N ARG A 158 16.03 7.48 -1.28
CA ARG A 158 16.23 8.89 -1.71
C ARG A 158 16.30 9.06 -3.23
N GLY A 159 16.18 7.96 -3.98
CA GLY A 159 15.99 8.00 -5.42
C GLY A 159 14.60 8.53 -5.82
N PRO A 160 14.22 8.37 -7.10
CA PRO A 160 12.94 8.85 -7.59
C PRO A 160 11.76 8.29 -6.77
N ASN A 161 10.87 9.18 -6.35
CA ASN A 161 9.67 8.83 -5.58
C ASN A 161 8.42 9.31 -6.34
N MET A 162 7.62 8.36 -6.81
CA MET A 162 6.41 8.64 -7.58
C MET A 162 5.26 7.74 -7.12
N ALA A 163 4.04 8.14 -7.47
CA ALA A 163 2.87 7.29 -7.38
C ALA A 163 1.99 7.53 -8.61
N THR A 164 1.55 6.44 -9.24
CA THR A 164 0.65 6.48 -10.39
C THR A 164 -0.80 6.32 -9.93
N CYS A 165 -1.73 6.79 -10.76
CA CYS A 165 -3.17 6.54 -10.59
C CYS A 165 -3.79 6.37 -11.97
N SER A 166 -4.10 5.14 -12.32
CA SER A 166 -4.75 4.73 -13.57
C SER A 166 -5.83 3.68 -13.30
N ALA A 167 -6.61 3.90 -12.22
CA ALA A 167 -7.64 2.98 -11.74
C ALA A 167 -7.09 1.55 -11.59
N CYS A 168 -7.73 0.55 -12.20
CA CYS A 168 -7.31 -0.86 -12.12
C CYS A 168 -5.90 -1.12 -12.66
N ALA A 169 -5.40 -0.28 -13.57
CA ALA A 169 -4.07 -0.40 -14.16
C ALA A 169 -2.96 0.26 -13.31
N THR A 170 -3.30 0.81 -12.14
CA THR A 170 -2.37 1.60 -11.32
C THR A 170 -1.09 0.86 -10.97
N SER A 171 -1.19 -0.37 -10.46
CA SER A 171 0.00 -1.14 -10.07
C SER A 171 0.84 -1.54 -11.28
N THR A 172 0.21 -1.96 -12.38
CA THR A 172 0.92 -2.29 -13.62
C THR A 172 1.61 -1.07 -14.22
N HIS A 173 0.98 0.11 -14.16
CA HIS A 173 1.58 1.38 -14.57
C HIS A 173 2.76 1.75 -13.67
N ALA A 174 2.62 1.63 -12.34
CA ALA A 174 3.72 1.89 -11.41
C ALA A 174 4.94 1.00 -11.69
N LEU A 175 4.73 -0.30 -11.95
CA LEU A 175 5.80 -1.25 -12.28
C LEU A 175 6.45 -0.96 -13.65
N GLY A 176 5.71 -0.38 -14.60
CA GLY A 176 6.27 -0.01 -15.90
C GLY A 176 7.09 1.28 -15.88
N GLU A 177 6.78 2.21 -14.98
CA GLU A 177 7.51 3.47 -14.80
C GLU A 177 8.76 3.33 -13.90
N ALA A 178 8.78 2.31 -13.02
CA ALA A 178 9.88 2.03 -12.10
C ALA A 178 11.08 1.38 -12.79
#